data_AF-A0A2W4ZSV2-F1
#
_entry.id   AF-A0A2W4ZSV2-F1
#
_cell.length_a   1.000
_cell.length_b   1.000
_cell.length_c   1.000
_cell.angle_alpha   90.00
_cell.angle_beta   90.00
_cell.angle_gamma   90.00
#
_symmetry.space_group_name_H-M   'P 1'
#
loop_
_entity.id
_entity.type
_entity.pdbx_description
1 polymer ?
#
loop_
_entity_poly.entity_id
_entity_poly.type
_entity_poly.pdbx_seq_one_letter_code
_entity_poly.pdbx_strand_id
1 'polypeptide(L)'
;MPPFCEIPSVSHYWLHNGRVPLTLLADEALTLLQKSRSNSDLNSDRSDTVAVDIEVHQGKVITLRPASVGMTDDVSNEVPNEVPSEVPAVDLRSGLIWPCFVDMHTHLDKGHIWPRSPNPDGTFAGALETVHKDSAQRWTAADVYRRMGV
;
A
#
# COMPACT_ATOMS: atom_id res chain seq x y z
N MET A 1 -2.36 -21.65 5.45
CA MET A 1 -1.23 -20.74 5.72
C MET A 1 -1.73 -19.62 6.59
N PRO A 2 -1.01 -19.22 7.65
CA PRO A 2 -1.36 -18.02 8.41
C PRO A 2 -1.23 -16.78 7.52
N PRO A 3 -2.05 -15.74 7.73
CA PRO A 3 -1.92 -14.49 7.00
C PRO A 3 -0.57 -13.82 7.27
N PHE A 4 -0.05 -13.07 6.29
CA PHE A 4 1.17 -12.29 6.45
C PHE A 4 1.03 -11.21 7.55
N CYS A 5 -0.15 -10.63 7.68
CA CYS A 5 -0.53 -9.65 8.70
C CYS A 5 -2.05 -9.74 8.89
N GLU A 6 -2.53 -9.63 10.13
CA GLU A 6 -3.96 -9.64 10.45
C GLU A 6 -4.35 -8.26 10.99
N ILE A 7 -5.17 -7.54 10.21
CA ILE A 7 -5.62 -6.20 10.58
C ILE A 7 -6.81 -6.33 11.56
N PRO A 8 -6.83 -5.59 12.68
CA PRO A 8 -7.94 -5.63 13.62
C PRO A 8 -9.25 -5.19 12.95
N SER A 9 -10.37 -5.81 13.31
CA SER A 9 -11.70 -5.44 12.82
C SER A 9 -12.29 -4.17 13.47
N VAL A 10 -11.59 -3.61 14.46
CA VAL A 10 -11.96 -2.37 15.14
C VAL A 10 -11.63 -1.14 14.30
N SER A 11 -12.30 -0.02 14.57
CA SER A 11 -12.08 1.22 13.81
C SER A 11 -10.79 1.96 14.17
N HIS A 12 -10.14 1.63 15.28
CA HIS A 12 -8.93 2.33 15.77
C HIS A 12 -7.85 1.31 16.15
N TYR A 13 -6.68 1.41 15.52
CA TYR A 13 -5.56 0.52 15.75
C TYR A 13 -4.22 1.14 15.30
N TRP A 14 -3.12 0.52 15.74
CA TRP A 14 -1.77 0.86 15.32
C TRP A 14 -1.15 -0.23 14.43
N LEU A 15 -0.34 0.20 13.47
CA LEU A 15 0.58 -0.64 12.71
C LEU A 15 2.01 -0.25 13.09
N HIS A 16 2.74 -1.17 13.71
CA HIS A 16 4.09 -0.93 14.22
C HIS A 16 5.18 -1.38 13.27
N ASN A 17 6.34 -0.73 13.40
CA ASN A 17 7.59 -1.24 12.84
C ASN A 17 7.45 -1.55 11.34
N GLY A 18 6.78 -0.65 10.60
CA GLY A 18 6.68 -0.72 9.15
C GLY A 18 7.72 0.16 8.48
N ARG A 19 8.08 -0.15 7.23
CA ARG A 19 9.05 0.62 6.44
C ARG A 19 8.34 1.35 5.30
N VAL A 20 8.45 2.68 5.28
CA VAL A 20 7.88 3.54 4.21
C VAL A 20 9.02 4.12 3.36
N PRO A 21 8.96 4.05 2.02
CA PRO A 21 9.87 4.77 1.16
C PRO A 21 9.82 6.28 1.38
N LEU A 22 10.97 6.94 1.47
CA LEU A 22 11.07 8.38 1.73
C LEU A 22 10.33 9.21 0.67
N THR A 23 10.30 8.75 -0.57
CA THR A 23 9.59 9.40 -1.69
C THR A 23 8.07 9.41 -1.56
N LEU A 24 7.50 8.64 -0.63
CA LEU A 24 6.06 8.60 -0.37
C LEU A 24 5.64 9.52 0.78
N LEU A 25 6.59 10.20 1.42
CA LEU A 25 6.34 11.08 2.55
C LEU A 25 6.39 12.55 2.12
N ALA A 26 5.45 13.34 2.63
CA ALA A 26 5.47 14.79 2.48
C ALA A 26 6.64 15.40 3.29
N ASP A 27 7.11 16.59 2.88
CA ASP A 27 8.26 17.26 3.49
C ASP A 27 8.10 17.50 4.99
N GLU A 28 6.87 17.73 5.46
CA GLU A 28 6.56 17.90 6.89
C GLU A 28 6.80 16.59 7.66
N ALA A 29 6.39 15.45 7.09
CA ALA A 29 6.62 14.14 7.68
C ALA A 29 8.12 13.78 7.67
N LEU A 30 8.83 14.08 6.58
CA LEU A 30 10.27 13.91 6.50
C LEU A 30 11.00 14.72 7.59
N THR A 31 10.61 15.98 7.79
CA THR A 31 11.20 16.84 8.81
C THR A 31 10.99 16.30 10.23
N LEU A 32 9.81 15.75 10.52
CA LEU A 32 9.51 15.12 11.82
C LEU A 32 10.32 13.83 12.04
N LEU A 33 10.50 13.02 10.99
CA LEU A 33 11.21 11.74 11.06
C LEU A 33 12.75 11.87 10.99
N GLN A 34 13.27 12.97 10.42
CA GLN A 34 14.70 13.26 10.36
C GLN A 34 15.25 13.84 11.66
N LYS A 35 14.44 14.58 12.42
CA LYS A 35 14.82 15.14 13.74
C LYS A 35 15.16 14.06 14.77
N SER A 36 14.71 12.82 14.57
CA SER A 36 14.99 11.68 15.45
C SER A 36 16.16 10.80 14.98
N ARG A 37 16.84 11.13 13.86
CA ARG A 37 18.02 10.38 13.40
C ARG A 37 19.29 10.93 14.04
N SER A 38 20.08 10.06 14.66
CA SER A 38 21.43 10.41 15.10
C SER A 38 22.35 10.56 13.88
N ASN A 39 23.35 11.44 13.96
CA ASN A 39 24.31 11.66 12.85
C ASN A 39 25.07 10.37 12.44
N SER A 40 25.11 9.36 13.31
CA SER A 40 25.73 8.05 13.06
C SER A 40 24.90 7.10 12.20
N ASP A 41 23.58 7.30 12.09
CA ASP A 41 22.68 6.45 11.28
C ASP A 41 22.69 6.82 9.79
N LEU A 42 23.20 8.02 9.46
CA LEU A 42 23.34 8.51 8.08
C LEU A 42 24.38 7.75 7.27
N ASN A 43 25.32 7.07 7.92
CA ASN A 43 26.45 6.41 7.25
C ASN A 43 26.28 4.89 7.06
N SER A 44 25.21 4.27 7.59
CA SER A 44 25.03 2.80 7.51
C SER A 44 23.73 2.35 6.84
N ASP A 45 22.66 3.16 6.81
CA ASP A 45 21.40 2.76 6.18
C ASP A 45 21.30 3.28 4.74
N ARG A 46 21.75 2.43 3.80
CA ARG A 46 21.60 2.63 2.34
C ARG A 46 20.16 2.44 1.84
N SER A 47 19.16 2.35 2.72
CA SER A 47 17.78 2.21 2.30
C SER A 47 17.07 3.57 2.21
N ASP A 48 16.46 3.84 1.06
CA ASP A 48 15.58 5.01 0.83
C ASP A 48 14.24 4.85 1.58
N THR A 49 14.25 4.28 2.78
CA THR A 49 13.08 3.97 3.61
C THR A 49 13.28 4.41 5.06
N VAL A 50 12.17 4.64 5.76
CA VAL A 50 12.16 4.98 7.19
C VAL A 50 11.21 4.07 7.94
N ALA A 51 11.61 3.67 9.16
CA ALA A 51 10.77 2.89 10.05
C ALA A 51 9.74 3.80 10.74
N VAL A 52 8.46 3.44 10.66
CA VAL A 52 7.35 4.22 11.20
C VAL A 52 6.36 3.34 11.95
N ASP A 53 5.67 3.96 12.91
CA ASP A 53 4.39 3.49 13.41
C ASP A 53 3.27 4.33 12.76
N ILE A 54 2.18 3.66 12.37
CA ILE A 54 1.02 4.28 11.73
C ILE A 54 -0.21 4.09 12.61
N GLU A 55 -0.86 5.20 12.94
CA GLU A 55 -2.16 5.19 13.60
C GLU A 55 -3.28 5.25 12.57
N VAL A 56 -4.22 4.30 12.65
CA VAL A 56 -5.40 4.26 11.79
C VAL A 56 -6.66 4.42 12.63
N HIS A 57 -7.51 5.37 12.25
CA HIS A 57 -8.82 5.57 12.86
C HIS A 57 -9.89 5.78 11.77
N GLN A 58 -10.97 5.01 11.82
CA GLN A 58 -12.11 5.05 10.89
C GLN A 58 -11.67 4.91 9.43
N GLY A 59 -10.73 3.99 9.18
CA GLY A 59 -10.18 3.73 7.84
C GLY A 59 -9.26 4.84 7.30
N LYS A 60 -8.86 5.80 8.14
CA LYS A 60 -7.94 6.88 7.77
C LYS A 60 -6.63 6.74 8.53
N VAL A 61 -5.52 6.99 7.85
CA VAL A 61 -4.24 7.25 8.51
C VAL A 61 -4.36 8.63 9.17
N ILE A 62 -4.26 8.66 10.50
CA ILE A 62 -4.38 9.91 11.27
C ILE A 62 -3.05 10.44 11.78
N THR A 63 -2.05 9.57 11.96
CA THR A 63 -0.72 9.96 12.42
C THR A 63 0.34 8.98 11.92
N LEU A 64 1.53 9.53 11.63
CA LEU A 64 2.78 8.81 11.41
C LEU A 64 3.78 9.28 12.46
N ARG A 65 4.51 8.36 13.08
CA ARG A 65 5.62 8.68 13.99
C ARG A 65 6.81 7.78 13.72
N PRO A 66 8.05 8.17 14.09
CA PRO A 66 9.19 7.27 14.02
C PRO A 66 8.87 5.99 14.79
N ALA A 67 9.19 4.83 14.23
CA ALA A 67 9.08 3.58 14.98
C ALA A 67 10.03 3.64 16.17
N SER A 68 9.54 3.30 17.36
CA SER A 68 10.41 3.09 18.51
C SER A 68 11.22 1.82 18.25
N VAL A 69 12.51 1.97 17.89
CA VAL A 69 13.43 0.84 17.95
C VAL A 69 13.44 0.39 19.42
N GLY A 70 13.25 -0.92 19.64
CA GLY A 70 12.91 -1.51 20.94
C GLY A 70 13.60 -0.85 22.13
N MET A 71 12.83 -0.67 23.20
CA MET A 71 13.28 -0.21 24.53
C MET A 71 14.70 -0.68 24.82
N THR A 72 15.68 0.21 24.67
CA THR A 72 16.86 0.17 25.51
C THR A 72 16.47 0.92 26.78
N ASP A 73 16.79 0.37 27.95
CA ASP A 73 16.42 0.84 29.30
C ASP A 73 16.95 2.24 29.69
N ASP A 74 17.16 3.14 28.72
CA ASP A 74 17.68 4.48 28.94
C ASP A 74 16.53 5.48 29.14
N VAL A 75 16.19 5.70 30.41
CA VAL A 75 15.18 6.64 30.89
C VAL A 75 15.73 8.07 30.80
N SER A 76 15.93 8.57 29.59
CA SER A 76 16.22 9.99 29.37
C SER A 76 15.89 10.46 27.96
N ASN A 77 14.60 10.67 27.67
CA ASN A 77 14.08 11.93 27.10
C ASN A 77 12.58 11.85 26.77
N GLU A 78 11.90 12.95 27.07
CA GLU A 78 10.47 13.16 27.12
C GLU A 78 9.79 13.18 25.73
N VAL A 79 9.28 12.04 25.27
CA VAL A 79 8.00 11.97 24.52
C VAL A 79 7.33 10.64 24.92
N PRO A 80 6.05 10.59 25.32
CA PRO A 80 5.37 9.32 25.55
C PRO A 80 5.24 8.60 24.20
N ASN A 81 6.20 7.73 23.88
CA ASN A 81 6.22 6.96 22.64
C ASN A 81 5.56 5.58 22.81
N GLU A 82 4.93 5.35 23.96
CA GLU A 82 4.12 4.17 24.23
C GLU A 82 2.78 4.33 23.51
N VAL A 83 2.37 3.31 22.75
CA VAL A 83 0.99 3.21 22.30
C VAL A 83 0.11 3.06 23.53
N PRO A 84 -1.01 3.81 23.65
CA PRO A 84 -1.94 3.59 24.74
C PRO A 84 -2.30 2.10 24.79
N SER A 85 -2.05 1.44 25.91
CA SER A 85 -2.24 -0.01 26.07
C SER A 85 -3.66 -0.52 25.74
N GLU A 86 -4.61 0.39 25.62
CA GLU A 86 -6.02 0.15 25.29
C GLU A 86 -6.30 0.07 23.78
N VAL A 87 -5.37 0.50 22.91
CA VAL A 87 -5.56 0.47 21.44
C VAL A 87 -4.83 -0.73 20.83
N PRO A 88 -5.52 -1.63 20.09
CA PRO A 88 -4.90 -2.77 19.44
C PRO A 88 -3.76 -2.38 18.49
N ALA A 89 -2.71 -3.19 18.46
CA ALA A 89 -1.51 -2.89 17.69
C ALA A 89 -0.96 -4.13 16.99
N VAL A 90 -0.49 -3.96 15.74
CA VAL A 90 0.04 -5.06 14.92
C VAL A 90 1.48 -4.75 14.51
N ASP A 91 2.42 -5.64 14.85
CA ASP A 91 3.81 -5.54 14.39
C ASP A 91 3.93 -6.01 12.94
N LEU A 92 4.34 -5.09 12.05
CA LEU A 92 4.56 -5.35 10.63
C LEU A 92 5.92 -6.01 10.36
N ARG A 93 6.76 -6.20 11.37
CA ARG A 93 8.06 -6.92 11.29
C ARG A 93 8.99 -6.33 10.23
N SER A 94 9.09 -5.01 10.19
CA SER A 94 9.81 -4.24 9.17
C SER A 94 9.30 -4.43 7.74
N GLY A 95 8.05 -4.87 7.57
CA GLY A 95 7.38 -4.99 6.28
C GLY A 95 7.23 -3.63 5.57
N LEU A 96 7.29 -3.66 4.23
CA LEU A 96 7.11 -2.46 3.42
C LEU A 96 5.65 -2.00 3.39
N ILE A 97 5.45 -0.70 3.56
CA ILE A 97 4.17 -0.04 3.44
C ILE A 97 4.18 0.80 2.16
N TRP A 98 3.16 0.57 1.33
CA TRP A 98 2.90 1.31 0.11
C TRP A 98 1.45 1.81 0.12
N PRO A 99 1.15 2.96 -0.49
CA PRO A 99 -0.20 3.26 -0.92
C PRO A 99 -0.73 2.14 -1.82
N CYS A 100 -2.05 1.97 -1.87
CA CYS A 100 -2.64 1.05 -2.84
C CYS A 100 -2.18 1.41 -4.26
N PHE A 101 -1.77 0.40 -5.03
CA PHE A 101 -1.42 0.62 -6.42
C PHE A 101 -2.65 1.08 -7.22
N VAL A 102 -2.39 1.95 -8.18
CA VAL A 102 -3.41 2.52 -9.06
C VAL A 102 -3.21 1.96 -10.46
N ASP A 103 -4.24 1.33 -11.00
CA ASP A 103 -4.34 1.06 -12.43
C ASP A 103 -4.89 2.31 -13.14
N MET A 104 -3.99 3.13 -13.69
CA MET A 104 -4.35 4.44 -14.25
C MET A 104 -5.01 4.35 -15.63
N HIS A 105 -4.76 3.27 -16.38
CA HIS A 105 -5.26 3.14 -17.75
C HIS A 105 -5.56 1.68 -18.04
N THR A 106 -6.85 1.35 -18.01
CA THR A 106 -7.32 0.00 -18.31
C THR A 106 -8.61 0.03 -19.11
N HIS A 107 -8.73 -0.90 -20.05
CA HIS A 107 -9.94 -1.12 -20.82
C HIS A 107 -10.74 -2.26 -20.20
N LEU A 108 -11.51 -1.92 -19.18
CA LEU A 108 -12.34 -2.87 -18.44
C LEU A 108 -13.33 -3.61 -19.37
N ASP A 109 -13.93 -2.87 -20.29
CA ASP A 109 -14.82 -3.39 -21.33
C ASP A 109 -14.17 -4.47 -22.20
N LYS A 110 -12.84 -4.42 -22.39
CA LYS A 110 -12.06 -5.40 -23.17
C LYS A 110 -11.42 -6.50 -22.32
N GLY A 111 -11.63 -6.49 -21.01
CA GLY A 111 -11.10 -7.52 -20.10
C GLY A 111 -11.54 -8.92 -20.51
N HIS A 112 -10.62 -9.89 -20.48
CA HIS A 112 -10.94 -11.31 -20.68
C HIS A 112 -11.57 -11.69 -22.05
N ILE A 113 -11.34 -10.90 -23.11
CA ILE A 113 -11.84 -11.24 -24.46
C ILE A 113 -10.84 -12.03 -25.30
N TRP A 114 -9.55 -12.01 -24.94
CA TRP A 114 -8.49 -12.64 -25.73
C TRP A 114 -8.76 -14.10 -26.12
N PRO A 115 -9.21 -15.01 -25.21
CA PRO A 115 -9.44 -16.41 -25.57
C PRO A 115 -10.50 -16.64 -26.66
N ARG A 116 -11.44 -15.70 -26.84
CA ARG A 116 -12.53 -15.80 -27.84
C ARG A 116 -12.36 -14.86 -29.04
N SER A 117 -11.49 -13.86 -28.92
CA SER A 117 -11.27 -12.82 -29.93
C SER A 117 -9.80 -12.39 -29.86
N PRO A 118 -8.88 -13.26 -30.32
CA PRO A 118 -7.45 -13.01 -30.27
C PRO A 118 -7.03 -12.00 -31.33
N ASN A 119 -5.88 -11.36 -31.12
CA ASN A 119 -5.20 -10.53 -32.12
C ASN A 119 -3.94 -11.24 -32.64
N PRO A 120 -4.05 -12.20 -33.57
CA PRO A 120 -2.95 -13.10 -33.94
C PRO A 120 -1.80 -12.41 -34.67
N ASP A 121 -2.07 -11.30 -35.36
CA ASP A 121 -1.05 -10.52 -36.07
C ASP A 121 -0.34 -9.48 -35.19
N GLY A 122 -0.85 -9.25 -33.97
CA GLY A 122 -0.31 -8.30 -33.01
C GLY A 122 -0.48 -6.82 -33.39
N THR A 123 -1.23 -6.50 -34.43
CA THR A 123 -1.37 -5.12 -34.94
C THR A 123 -2.45 -4.35 -34.19
N PHE A 124 -2.31 -3.02 -34.12
CA PHE A 124 -3.34 -2.17 -33.51
C PHE A 124 -4.65 -2.18 -34.33
N ALA A 125 -4.55 -2.17 -35.65
CA ALA A 125 -5.71 -2.25 -36.55
C ALA A 125 -6.46 -3.58 -36.39
N GLY A 126 -5.73 -4.71 -36.32
CA GLY A 126 -6.29 -6.02 -36.05
C GLY A 126 -6.98 -6.10 -34.68
N ALA A 127 -6.38 -5.51 -33.65
CA ALA A 127 -6.99 -5.42 -32.32
C ALA A 127 -8.30 -4.62 -32.34
N LEU A 128 -8.33 -3.49 -33.05
CA LEU A 128 -9.52 -2.64 -33.17
C LEU A 128 -10.67 -3.36 -33.89
N GLU A 129 -10.37 -3.99 -35.02
CA GLU A 129 -11.35 -4.77 -35.78
C GLU A 129 -11.90 -5.94 -34.96
N THR A 130 -11.02 -6.66 -34.27
CA THR A 130 -11.37 -7.80 -33.41
C THR A 130 -12.29 -7.36 -32.27
N VAL A 131 -11.96 -6.25 -31.59
CA VAL A 131 -12.79 -5.69 -30.51
C VAL A 131 -14.16 -5.25 -31.04
N HIS A 132 -14.23 -4.57 -32.20
CA HIS A 132 -15.50 -4.15 -32.78
C HIS A 132 -16.40 -5.33 -33.15
N LYS A 133 -15.82 -6.41 -33.69
CA LYS A 133 -16.56 -7.64 -34.01
C LYS A 133 -17.10 -8.32 -32.76
N ASP A 134 -16.29 -8.42 -31.70
CA ASP A 134 -16.72 -9.03 -30.44
C ASP A 134 -17.80 -8.19 -29.75
N SER A 135 -17.63 -6.86 -29.73
CA SER A 135 -18.56 -5.96 -29.04
C SER A 135 -19.94 -5.92 -29.70
N ALA A 136 -19.99 -5.86 -31.04
CA ALA A 136 -21.24 -5.87 -31.78
C ALA A 136 -22.07 -7.16 -31.59
N GLN A 137 -21.42 -8.28 -31.26
CA GLN A 137 -22.06 -9.59 -31.16
C GLN A 137 -22.35 -10.04 -29.74
N ARG A 138 -21.54 -9.65 -28.75
CA ARG A 138 -21.51 -10.31 -27.43
C ARG A 138 -21.63 -9.36 -26.25
N TRP A 139 -21.36 -8.07 -26.41
CA TRP A 139 -21.27 -7.16 -25.27
C TRP A 139 -22.66 -6.69 -24.82
N THR A 140 -23.23 -7.48 -23.93
CA THR A 140 -24.35 -7.06 -23.07
C THR A 140 -23.81 -6.59 -21.72
N ALA A 141 -24.59 -5.84 -20.95
CA ALA A 141 -24.20 -5.48 -19.59
C ALA A 141 -23.84 -6.72 -18.76
N ALA A 142 -24.67 -7.77 -18.85
CA ALA A 142 -24.42 -9.05 -18.17
C ALA A 142 -23.11 -9.72 -18.61
N ASP A 143 -22.74 -9.66 -19.89
CA ASP A 143 -21.45 -10.15 -20.37
C ASP A 143 -20.29 -9.37 -19.74
N VAL A 144 -20.33 -8.04 -19.81
CA VAL A 144 -19.27 -7.17 -19.27
C VAL A 144 -19.10 -7.41 -17.77
N TYR A 145 -20.18 -7.39 -16.98
CA TYR A 145 -20.12 -7.62 -15.54
C TYR A 145 -19.55 -8.98 -15.19
N ARG A 146 -19.97 -10.05 -15.88
CA ARG A 146 -19.46 -11.41 -15.65
C ARG A 146 -17.96 -11.54 -15.92
N ARG A 147 -17.39 -10.72 -16.82
CA ARG A 147 -15.94 -10.70 -17.06
C ARG A 147 -15.16 -10.03 -15.94
N MET A 148 -15.83 -9.24 -15.10
CA MET A 148 -15.20 -8.50 -13.99
C MET A 148 -15.53 -9.05 -12.61
N GLY A 149 -16.57 -9.88 -12.51
CA GLY A 149 -16.90 -10.63 -11.31
C GLY A 149 -16.06 -11.90 -11.21
N VAL A 150 -15.49 -12.11 -10.02
CA VAL A 150 -15.03 -13.43 -9.55
C VAL A 150 -16.22 -14.28 -9.14
#